data_AF-A0A7J2S5L4-F1
#
_entry.id   AF-A0A7J2S5L4-F1
#
_cell.length_a   1.000
_cell.length_b   1.000
_cell.length_c   1.000
_cell.angle_alpha   90.00
_cell.angle_beta   90.00
_cell.angle_gamma   90.00
#
_symmetry.space_group_name_H-M   'P 1'
#
loop_
_entity.id
_entity.type
_entity.pdbx_description
1 polymer ?
#
loop_
_entity_poly.entity_id
_entity_poly.type
_entity_poly.pdbx_seq_one_letter_code
_entity_poly.pdbx_strand_id
1 'polypeptide(L)'
;MAREGYRGGSEKYDFSFTSISRIFLLFFVPFTAYSIALLPCFVSFLFVYPLFSFSKILHIFLFPFFITAEFLFFIFCESIIPGIFIKMFGIRCEEGEHELSIKDKNFFMLALHAMLYRPPLMLLSIFKLLPLRMLFLRLSGLKIGKTSLISGTEIIYDPYITEIGEQTLLGGFVKIAGHVVENKLFIKKVKIGNNCIIGADSLIFPGAIIEDDVVVGAKSLVLKNQLLEKGKIYGGIPAKEIGRK
;
A
#
# COMPACT_ATOMS: atom_id res chain seq x y z
N MET A 1 -17.81 23.59 25.90
CA MET A 1 -18.92 22.62 25.99
C MET A 1 -18.86 21.74 24.76
N ALA A 2 -18.65 20.43 24.78
CA ALA A 2 -18.46 19.47 25.86
C ALA A 2 -17.37 18.48 25.41
N ARG A 3 -16.38 18.24 26.27
CA ARG A 3 -15.51 17.06 26.17
C ARG A 3 -16.33 15.89 26.73
N GLU A 4 -17.15 15.28 25.89
CA GLU A 4 -17.87 14.07 26.25
C GLU A 4 -16.99 12.84 26.01
N GLY A 5 -16.42 12.35 27.11
CA GLY A 5 -16.64 10.97 27.51
C GLY A 5 -16.04 9.88 26.61
N TYR A 6 -14.73 9.68 26.71
CA TYR A 6 -14.17 8.34 26.53
C TYR A 6 -14.67 7.47 27.71
N ARG A 7 -15.77 6.73 27.52
CA ARG A 7 -16.27 5.72 28.46
C ARG A 7 -16.83 4.50 27.71
N GLY A 8 -16.22 3.36 28.01
CA GLY A 8 -16.69 1.99 27.69
C GLY A 8 -15.71 1.25 26.78
N GLY A 9 -14.89 0.27 27.19
CA GLY A 9 -14.84 -0.51 28.42
C GLY A 9 -15.17 -1.99 28.16
N SER A 10 -14.14 -2.85 28.05
CA SER A 10 -14.02 -4.20 28.66
C SER A 10 -12.88 -4.99 28.00
N GLU A 11 -11.93 -5.43 28.84
CA GLU A 11 -10.72 -6.22 28.57
C GLU A 11 -9.68 -5.64 27.59
N LYS A 12 -8.59 -5.09 28.15
CA LYS A 12 -7.42 -4.57 27.41
C LYS A 12 -6.67 -5.65 26.61
N TYR A 13 -6.93 -6.93 26.91
CA TYR A 13 -6.36 -8.10 26.24
C TYR A 13 -7.39 -9.22 26.23
N ASP A 14 -7.88 -9.54 25.04
CA ASP A 14 -8.82 -10.63 24.82
C ASP A 14 -8.05 -11.92 24.50
N PHE A 15 -8.01 -12.84 25.44
CA PHE A 15 -7.30 -14.12 25.34
C PHE A 15 -8.16 -15.26 24.79
N SER A 16 -9.24 -14.96 24.05
CA SER A 16 -9.97 -16.02 23.37
C SER A 16 -9.06 -16.80 22.40
N PHE A 17 -9.39 -18.06 22.17
CA PHE A 17 -8.67 -18.90 21.20
C PHE A 17 -8.58 -18.24 19.80
N THR A 18 -9.65 -17.56 19.37
CA THR A 18 -9.67 -16.80 18.11
C THR A 18 -8.67 -15.64 18.10
N SER A 19 -8.58 -14.90 19.21
CA SER A 19 -7.60 -13.81 19.33
C SER A 19 -6.18 -14.34 19.31
N ILE A 20 -5.90 -15.39 20.09
CA ILE A 20 -4.56 -16.00 20.18
C ILE A 20 -4.12 -16.55 18.82
N SER A 21 -4.99 -17.30 18.14
CA SER A 21 -4.69 -17.85 16.81
C SER A 21 -4.43 -16.74 15.77
N ARG A 22 -5.22 -15.65 15.77
CA ARG A 22 -4.99 -14.52 14.87
C ARG A 22 -3.72 -13.75 15.18
N ILE A 23 -3.41 -13.53 16.45
CA ILE A 23 -2.13 -12.92 16.86
C ILE A 23 -0.97 -13.80 16.39
N PHE A 24 -1.04 -15.12 16.59
CA PHE A 24 -0.03 -16.04 16.06
C PHE A 24 0.11 -15.91 14.53
N LEU A 25 -1.01 -15.91 13.79
CA LEU A 25 -1.01 -15.78 12.33
C LEU A 25 -0.45 -14.42 11.86
N LEU A 26 -0.69 -13.33 12.60
CA LEU A 26 -0.11 -12.02 12.30
C LEU A 26 1.42 -12.06 12.26
N PHE A 27 2.07 -12.90 13.07
CA PHE A 27 3.53 -13.03 13.03
C PHE A 27 3.98 -14.15 12.09
N PHE A 28 3.30 -15.30 12.14
CA PHE A 28 3.69 -16.49 11.40
C PHE A 28 3.60 -16.29 9.87
N VAL A 29 2.53 -15.67 9.37
CA VAL A 29 2.33 -15.49 7.93
C VAL A 29 3.37 -14.53 7.32
N PRO A 30 3.59 -13.30 7.86
CA PRO A 30 4.66 -12.44 7.36
C PRO A 30 6.04 -13.05 7.52
N PHE A 31 6.35 -13.68 8.67
CA PHE A 31 7.64 -14.34 8.87
C PHE A 31 7.91 -15.39 7.79
N THR A 32 6.92 -16.21 7.47
CA THR A 32 7.03 -17.22 6.41
C THR A 32 7.18 -16.58 5.03
N ALA A 33 6.38 -15.56 4.71
CA ALA A 33 6.45 -14.87 3.43
C ALA A 33 7.83 -14.26 3.18
N TYR A 34 8.38 -13.55 4.16
CA TYR A 34 9.70 -12.92 4.07
C TYR A 34 10.85 -13.95 4.09
N SER A 35 10.72 -15.04 4.86
CA SER A 35 11.71 -16.13 4.82
C SER A 35 11.76 -16.80 3.44
N ILE A 36 10.61 -17.02 2.80
CA ILE A 36 10.53 -17.55 1.43
C ILE A 36 11.06 -16.53 0.42
N ALA A 37 10.82 -15.22 0.63
CA ALA A 37 11.35 -14.17 -0.22
C ALA A 37 12.88 -14.10 -0.21
N LEU A 38 13.51 -14.38 0.93
CA LEU A 38 14.96 -14.38 1.06
C LEU A 38 15.63 -15.61 0.41
N LEU A 39 14.93 -16.75 0.37
CA LEU A 39 15.51 -18.04 -0.06
C LEU A 39 16.12 -18.01 -1.48
N PRO A 40 15.47 -17.46 -2.53
CA PRO A 40 16.07 -17.39 -3.86
C PRO A 40 17.37 -16.58 -3.91
N CYS A 41 17.44 -15.46 -3.19
CA CYS A 41 18.66 -14.65 -3.11
C CYS A 41 19.77 -15.41 -2.39
N PHE A 42 19.45 -16.08 -1.27
CA PHE A 42 20.42 -16.89 -0.56
C PHE A 42 20.97 -18.05 -1.41
N VAL A 43 20.10 -18.76 -2.13
CA VAL A 43 20.50 -19.85 -3.03
C VAL A 43 21.34 -19.35 -4.20
N SER A 44 20.96 -18.23 -4.82
CA SER A 44 21.73 -17.57 -5.88
C SER A 44 23.14 -17.24 -5.39
N PHE A 45 23.24 -16.64 -4.21
CA PHE A 45 24.52 -16.29 -3.61
C PHE A 45 25.41 -17.52 -3.38
N LEU A 46 24.87 -18.60 -2.80
CA LEU A 46 25.63 -19.83 -2.56
C LEU A 46 26.14 -20.48 -3.85
N PHE A 47 25.41 -20.34 -4.96
CA PHE A 47 25.80 -20.91 -6.24
C PHE A 47 26.86 -20.07 -6.95
N VAL A 48 26.74 -18.74 -6.89
CA VAL A 48 27.60 -17.83 -7.66
C VAL A 48 28.86 -17.42 -6.89
N TYR A 49 28.79 -17.28 -5.57
CA TYR A 49 29.95 -16.90 -4.74
C TYR A 49 31.18 -17.79 -4.94
N PRO A 50 31.07 -19.15 -4.99
CA PRO A 50 32.22 -20.02 -5.22
C PRO A 50 32.92 -19.85 -6.57
N LEU A 51 32.29 -19.17 -7.53
CA LEU A 51 32.89 -18.86 -8.84
C LEU A 51 33.93 -17.73 -8.73
N PHE A 52 33.90 -16.95 -7.65
CA PHE A 52 34.85 -15.88 -7.38
C PHE A 52 36.09 -16.40 -6.64
N SER A 53 37.23 -15.84 -7.01
CA SER A 53 38.53 -16.13 -6.40
C SER A 53 39.31 -14.83 -6.27
N PHE A 54 39.50 -14.39 -5.04
CA PHE A 54 40.07 -13.07 -4.72
C PHE A 54 41.59 -12.98 -4.90
N SER A 55 42.23 -14.02 -5.44
CA SER A 55 43.60 -13.93 -5.95
C SER A 55 43.67 -13.26 -7.33
N LYS A 56 42.55 -13.21 -8.07
CA LYS A 56 42.47 -12.61 -9.41
C LYS A 56 41.90 -11.19 -9.32
N ILE A 57 42.64 -10.20 -9.84
CA ILE A 57 42.23 -8.79 -9.84
C ILE A 57 40.87 -8.57 -10.54
N LEU A 58 40.59 -9.31 -11.61
CA LEU A 58 39.33 -9.26 -12.33
C LEU A 58 38.14 -9.64 -11.43
N HIS A 59 38.29 -10.65 -10.58
CA HIS A 59 37.23 -11.08 -9.68
C HIS A 59 36.97 -10.05 -8.58
N ILE A 60 38.02 -9.40 -8.07
CA ILE A 60 37.87 -8.28 -7.12
C ILE A 60 37.06 -7.15 -7.78
N PHE A 61 37.33 -6.86 -9.05
CA PHE A 61 36.60 -5.83 -9.80
C PHE A 61 35.14 -6.21 -10.10
N LEU A 62 34.86 -7.49 -10.40
CA LEU A 62 33.52 -7.97 -10.75
C LEU A 62 32.62 -8.20 -9.53
N PHE A 63 33.19 -8.50 -8.36
CA PHE A 63 32.42 -8.85 -7.17
C PHE A 63 31.43 -7.76 -6.70
N PRO A 64 31.76 -6.46 -6.70
CA PRO A 64 30.79 -5.41 -6.39
C PRO A 64 29.57 -5.37 -7.31
N PHE A 65 29.75 -5.66 -8.61
CA PHE A 65 28.64 -5.75 -9.56
C PHE A 65 27.72 -6.94 -9.23
N PHE A 66 28.31 -8.07 -8.85
CA PHE A 66 27.56 -9.23 -8.38
C PHE A 66 26.76 -8.92 -7.10
N ILE A 67 27.38 -8.31 -6.10
CA ILE A 67 26.68 -7.89 -4.86
C ILE A 67 25.56 -6.90 -5.17
N THR A 68 25.76 -5.97 -6.11
CA THR A 68 24.72 -5.03 -6.54
C THR A 68 23.57 -5.77 -7.23
N ALA A 69 23.87 -6.76 -8.08
CA ALA A 69 22.85 -7.58 -8.73
C ALA A 69 22.04 -8.41 -7.71
N GLU A 70 22.70 -9.04 -6.74
CA GLU A 70 22.05 -9.77 -5.65
C GLU A 70 21.16 -8.86 -4.81
N PHE A 71 21.61 -7.64 -4.52
CA PHE A 71 20.80 -6.68 -3.78
C PHE A 71 19.53 -6.27 -4.54
N LEU A 72 19.62 -6.04 -5.86
CA LEU A 72 18.45 -5.76 -6.70
C LEU A 72 17.52 -6.98 -6.78
N PHE A 73 18.08 -8.19 -6.85
CA PHE A 73 17.31 -9.43 -6.85
C PHE A 73 16.60 -9.67 -5.53
N PHE A 74 17.24 -9.36 -4.40
CA PHE A 74 16.61 -9.34 -3.08
C PHE A 74 15.42 -8.38 -3.05
N ILE A 75 15.56 -7.13 -3.49
CA ILE A 75 14.44 -6.17 -3.55
C ILE A 75 13.29 -6.71 -4.40
N PHE A 76 13.61 -7.36 -5.53
CA PHE A 76 12.62 -7.99 -6.39
C PHE A 76 11.84 -9.08 -5.65
N CYS A 77 12.51 -10.04 -5.03
CA CYS A 77 11.88 -11.14 -4.30
C CYS A 77 11.07 -10.65 -3.09
N GLU A 78 11.62 -9.75 -2.29
CA GLU A 78 10.96 -9.10 -1.14
C GLU A 78 9.71 -8.29 -1.54
N SER A 79 9.63 -7.86 -2.79
CA SER A 79 8.43 -7.19 -3.31
C SER A 79 7.41 -8.18 -3.85
N ILE A 80 7.84 -9.15 -4.65
CA ILE A 80 6.93 -10.04 -5.36
C ILE A 80 6.31 -11.09 -4.43
N ILE A 81 7.08 -11.71 -3.55
CA ILE A 81 6.59 -12.84 -2.74
C ILE A 81 5.50 -12.39 -1.75
N PRO A 82 5.66 -11.31 -0.96
CA PRO A 82 4.56 -10.81 -0.13
C PRO A 82 3.33 -10.40 -0.95
N GLY A 83 3.53 -9.82 -2.13
CA GLY A 83 2.43 -9.48 -3.07
C GLY A 83 1.66 -10.72 -3.53
N ILE A 84 2.36 -11.83 -3.81
CA ILE A 84 1.75 -13.12 -4.14
C ILE A 84 0.99 -13.67 -2.92
N PHE A 85 1.54 -13.59 -1.72
CA PHE A 85 0.84 -14.01 -0.49
C PHE A 85 -0.47 -13.24 -0.30
N ILE A 86 -0.45 -11.91 -0.44
CA ILE A 86 -1.65 -11.07 -0.37
C ILE A 86 -2.71 -11.55 -1.36
N LYS A 87 -2.31 -11.82 -2.61
CA LYS A 87 -3.22 -12.27 -3.67
C LYS A 87 -3.74 -13.69 -3.43
N MET A 88 -2.87 -14.62 -3.07
CA MET A 88 -3.14 -16.05 -2.93
C MET A 88 -4.07 -16.35 -1.75
N PHE A 89 -3.84 -15.68 -0.61
CA PHE A 89 -4.66 -15.86 0.58
C PHE A 89 -5.85 -14.88 0.67
N GLY A 90 -6.05 -14.04 -0.36
CA GLY A 90 -7.14 -13.08 -0.39
C GLY A 90 -7.13 -12.10 0.79
N ILE A 91 -5.94 -11.65 1.21
CA ILE A 91 -5.75 -10.78 2.38
C ILE A 91 -6.23 -9.38 2.03
N ARG A 92 -7.52 -9.14 2.23
CA ARG A 92 -8.25 -7.92 1.85
C ARG A 92 -9.34 -7.65 2.87
N CYS A 93 -9.76 -6.40 2.94
CA CYS A 93 -10.87 -5.98 3.79
C CYS A 93 -12.14 -5.74 2.95
N GLU A 94 -13.28 -5.93 3.60
CA GLU A 94 -14.61 -5.69 3.05
C GLU A 94 -15.12 -4.29 3.46
N GLU A 95 -15.93 -3.66 2.62
CA GLU A 95 -16.54 -2.35 2.92
C GLU A 95 -17.44 -2.44 4.16
N GLY A 96 -17.41 -1.40 5.00
CA GLY A 96 -18.26 -1.31 6.19
C GLY A 96 -17.56 -0.69 7.40
N GLU A 97 -18.27 -0.71 8.51
CA GLU A 97 -17.76 -0.35 9.83
C GLU A 97 -17.48 -1.61 10.64
N HIS A 98 -16.26 -1.73 11.14
CA HIS A 98 -15.75 -2.93 11.81
C HIS A 98 -15.21 -2.58 13.20
N GLU A 99 -15.25 -3.54 14.12
CA GLU A 99 -14.80 -3.32 15.49
C GLU A 99 -13.27 -3.22 15.55
N LEU A 100 -12.75 -2.37 16.45
CA LEU A 100 -11.31 -2.20 16.69
C LEU A 100 -10.77 -3.31 17.60
N SER A 101 -10.98 -4.56 17.20
CA SER A 101 -10.57 -5.75 17.94
C SER A 101 -9.96 -6.77 17.00
N ILE A 102 -8.94 -7.51 17.47
CA ILE A 102 -8.34 -8.60 16.69
C ILE A 102 -9.33 -9.74 16.41
N LYS A 103 -10.43 -9.84 17.18
CA LYS A 103 -11.56 -10.73 16.91
C LYS A 103 -12.39 -10.33 15.70
N ASP A 104 -12.35 -9.06 15.28
CA ASP A 104 -12.94 -8.64 14.04
C ASP A 104 -12.08 -9.10 12.86
N LYS A 105 -12.70 -9.78 11.89
CA LYS A 105 -12.00 -10.34 10.72
C LYS A 105 -11.33 -9.23 9.91
N ASN A 106 -12.01 -8.12 9.68
CA ASN A 106 -11.53 -7.04 8.83
C ASN A 106 -10.41 -6.25 9.50
N PHE A 107 -10.48 -6.06 10.82
CA PHE A 107 -9.38 -5.46 11.58
C PHE A 107 -8.12 -6.35 11.55
N PHE A 108 -8.28 -7.68 11.74
CA PHE A 108 -7.18 -8.63 11.58
C PHE A 108 -6.60 -8.62 10.15
N MET A 109 -7.46 -8.67 9.12
CA MET A 109 -7.02 -8.66 7.72
C MET A 109 -6.31 -7.35 7.37
N LEU A 110 -6.75 -6.22 7.89
CA LEU A 110 -6.07 -4.93 7.70
C LEU A 110 -4.67 -4.95 8.30
N ALA A 111 -4.53 -5.45 9.53
CA ALA A 111 -3.24 -5.58 10.20
C ALA A 111 -2.29 -6.54 9.45
N LEU A 112 -2.81 -7.70 9.04
CA LEU A 112 -2.04 -8.68 8.28
C LEU A 112 -1.60 -8.13 6.91
N HIS A 113 -2.53 -7.46 6.20
CA HIS A 113 -2.22 -6.78 4.95
C HIS A 113 -1.12 -5.74 5.16
N ALA A 114 -1.22 -4.90 6.20
CA ALA A 114 -0.22 -3.88 6.50
C ALA A 114 1.18 -4.47 6.73
N MET A 115 1.30 -5.62 7.41
CA MET A 115 2.58 -6.28 7.66
C MET A 115 3.23 -6.86 6.40
N LEU A 116 2.45 -7.31 5.42
CA LEU A 116 2.96 -7.81 4.13
C LEU A 116 3.15 -6.69 3.09
N TYR A 117 2.36 -5.62 3.20
CA TYR A 117 2.29 -4.58 2.17
C TYR A 117 3.24 -3.42 2.42
N ARG A 118 3.36 -2.95 3.67
CA ARG A 118 4.11 -1.72 4.01
C ARG A 118 5.62 -1.86 3.77
N PRO A 119 6.31 -2.92 4.25
CA PRO A 119 7.76 -2.99 4.09
C PRO A 119 8.22 -3.00 2.62
N PRO A 120 7.63 -3.80 1.72
CA PRO A 120 8.02 -3.75 0.31
C PRO A 120 7.65 -2.43 -0.36
N LEU A 121 6.50 -1.82 -0.03
CA LEU A 121 6.16 -0.49 -0.54
C LEU A 121 7.21 0.56 -0.16
N MET A 122 7.70 0.54 1.09
CA MET A 122 8.75 1.44 1.55
C MET A 122 10.07 1.19 0.79
N LEU A 123 10.45 -0.08 0.64
CA LEU A 123 11.65 -0.47 -0.10
C LEU A 123 11.61 0.05 -1.54
N LEU A 124 10.50 -0.17 -2.24
CA LEU A 124 10.28 0.29 -3.61
C LEU A 124 10.24 1.82 -3.74
N SER A 125 9.82 2.53 -2.67
CA SER A 125 9.82 4.00 -2.65
C SER A 125 11.23 4.57 -2.51
N ILE A 126 12.11 3.90 -1.73
CA ILE A 126 13.51 4.33 -1.53
C ILE A 126 14.31 4.19 -2.83
N PHE A 127 14.20 3.05 -3.50
CA PHE A 127 14.97 2.75 -4.71
C PHE A 127 14.32 3.21 -6.02
N LYS A 128 13.11 3.78 -5.96
CA LYS A 128 12.35 4.34 -7.11
C LYS A 128 12.21 3.35 -8.28
N LEU A 129 12.01 2.07 -7.99
CA LEU A 129 11.81 1.02 -8.99
C LEU A 129 10.35 1.02 -9.48
N LEU A 130 9.98 2.01 -10.31
CA LEU A 130 8.60 2.24 -10.76
C LEU A 130 7.91 1.01 -11.40
N PRO A 131 8.53 0.25 -12.31
CA PRO A 131 7.87 -0.91 -12.91
C PRO A 131 7.54 -1.99 -11.88
N LEU A 132 8.47 -2.27 -10.97
CA LEU A 132 8.30 -3.26 -9.90
C LEU A 132 7.25 -2.79 -8.88
N ARG A 133 7.26 -1.50 -8.54
CA ARG A 133 6.23 -0.86 -7.70
C ARG A 133 4.83 -1.02 -8.29
N MET A 134 4.65 -0.73 -9.58
CA MET A 134 3.36 -0.89 -10.25
C MET A 134 2.89 -2.35 -10.26
N LEU A 135 3.81 -3.30 -10.50
CA LEU A 135 3.51 -4.72 -10.43
C LEU A 135 3.07 -5.12 -9.02
N PHE A 136 3.80 -4.70 -7.99
CA PHE A 136 3.46 -4.97 -6.59
C PHE A 136 2.09 -4.40 -6.21
N LEU A 137 1.81 -3.14 -6.53
CA LEU A 137 0.51 -2.50 -6.27
C LEU A 137 -0.65 -3.29 -6.91
N ARG A 138 -0.49 -3.76 -8.16
CA ARG A 138 -1.48 -4.59 -8.85
C ARG A 138 -1.64 -5.97 -8.20
N LEU A 139 -0.56 -6.61 -7.75
CA LEU A 139 -0.62 -7.86 -7.00
C LEU A 139 -1.40 -7.69 -5.69
N SER A 140 -1.19 -6.57 -4.99
CA SER A 140 -1.92 -6.18 -3.79
C SER A 140 -3.37 -5.75 -4.05
N GLY A 141 -3.82 -5.76 -5.32
CA GLY A 141 -5.22 -5.58 -5.70
C GLY A 141 -5.58 -4.22 -6.31
N LEU A 142 -4.60 -3.32 -6.50
CA LEU A 142 -4.85 -2.02 -7.13
C LEU A 142 -5.38 -2.20 -8.55
N LYS A 143 -6.51 -1.57 -8.84
CA LYS A 143 -6.98 -1.40 -10.21
C LYS A 143 -6.59 0.00 -10.67
N ILE A 144 -5.66 0.06 -11.62
CA ILE A 144 -5.20 1.31 -12.21
C ILE A 144 -5.14 1.16 -13.73
N GLY A 145 -5.56 2.20 -14.46
CA GLY A 145 -5.43 2.26 -15.92
C GLY A 145 -3.99 2.10 -16.39
N LYS A 146 -3.78 1.58 -17.60
CA LYS A 146 -2.44 1.32 -18.17
C LYS A 146 -1.70 2.61 -18.56
N THR A 147 -2.44 3.66 -18.86
CA THR A 147 -1.91 4.97 -19.30
C THR A 147 -1.80 5.98 -18.16
N SER A 148 -2.20 5.59 -16.95
CA SER A 148 -2.12 6.44 -15.76
C SER A 148 -0.70 6.48 -15.20
N LEU A 149 -0.32 7.65 -14.70
CA LEU A 149 1.02 7.96 -14.25
C LEU A 149 1.04 8.12 -12.73
N ILE A 150 1.99 7.43 -12.10
CA ILE A 150 2.29 7.58 -10.68
C ILE A 150 3.69 8.18 -10.51
N SER A 151 3.87 8.97 -9.46
CA SER A 151 5.16 9.61 -9.16
C SER A 151 6.22 8.65 -8.60
N GLY A 152 5.78 7.53 -8.02
CA GLY A 152 6.61 6.61 -7.24
C GLY A 152 6.76 6.98 -5.76
N THR A 153 6.16 8.08 -5.33
CA THR A 153 6.22 8.61 -3.95
C THR A 153 4.86 8.74 -3.28
N GLU A 154 3.78 8.51 -4.02
CA GLU A 154 2.43 8.40 -3.47
C GLU A 154 2.32 7.23 -2.48
N ILE A 155 1.34 7.28 -1.60
CA ILE A 155 1.05 6.22 -0.64
C ILE A 155 -0.39 5.80 -0.83
N ILE A 156 -0.59 4.66 -1.47
CA ILE A 156 -1.90 4.01 -1.58
C ILE A 156 -1.97 3.02 -0.43
N TYR A 157 -2.76 3.29 0.60
CA TYR A 157 -2.80 2.44 1.80
C TYR A 157 -3.51 1.11 1.55
N ASP A 158 -4.58 1.14 0.77
CA ASP A 158 -5.50 0.02 0.57
C ASP A 158 -5.71 -0.25 -0.94
N PRO A 159 -4.69 -0.81 -1.61
CA PRO A 159 -4.74 -1.04 -3.06
C PRO A 159 -5.94 -1.89 -3.47
N TYR A 160 -6.29 -2.92 -2.68
CA TYR A 160 -7.42 -3.83 -2.95
C TYR A 160 -8.80 -3.16 -3.00
N ILE A 161 -8.95 -1.94 -2.49
CA ILE A 161 -10.21 -1.19 -2.48
C ILE A 161 -10.09 0.19 -3.16
N THR A 162 -9.02 0.37 -3.93
CA THR A 162 -8.75 1.61 -4.67
C THR A 162 -8.84 1.34 -6.16
N GLU A 163 -9.57 2.19 -6.87
CA GLU A 163 -9.65 2.16 -8.34
C GLU A 163 -9.25 3.52 -8.93
N ILE A 164 -8.40 3.50 -9.96
CA ILE A 164 -7.91 4.66 -10.68
C ILE A 164 -8.10 4.41 -12.18
N GLY A 165 -8.74 5.35 -12.89
CA GLY A 165 -9.00 5.28 -14.32
C GLY A 165 -7.76 5.34 -15.20
N GLU A 166 -7.97 5.52 -16.50
CA GLU A 166 -6.95 5.76 -17.54
C GLU A 166 -6.54 7.25 -17.59
N GLN A 167 -5.34 7.53 -18.09
CA GLN A 167 -4.82 8.88 -18.31
C GLN A 167 -4.83 9.79 -17.07
N THR A 168 -4.83 9.19 -15.87
CA THR A 168 -4.86 9.92 -14.60
C THR A 168 -3.45 10.09 -14.05
N LEU A 169 -3.12 11.31 -13.62
CA LEU A 169 -1.83 11.66 -13.03
C LEU A 169 -1.96 11.78 -11.51
N LEU A 170 -1.17 10.99 -10.78
CA LEU A 170 -0.98 11.15 -9.34
C LEU A 170 0.30 11.94 -9.06
N GLY A 171 0.16 13.10 -8.44
CA GLY A 171 1.27 13.89 -7.95
C GLY A 171 2.08 13.20 -6.85
N GLY A 172 3.26 13.73 -6.58
CA GLY A 172 4.13 13.24 -5.51
C GLY A 172 3.45 13.27 -4.15
N PHE A 173 3.74 12.27 -3.30
CA PHE A 173 3.27 12.19 -1.91
C PHE A 173 1.74 12.20 -1.71
N VAL A 174 0.94 12.00 -2.77
CA VAL A 174 -0.51 11.81 -2.64
C VAL A 174 -0.79 10.62 -1.72
N LYS A 175 -1.74 10.77 -0.80
CA LYS A 175 -2.15 9.73 0.13
C LYS A 175 -3.57 9.30 -0.19
N ILE A 176 -3.75 8.04 -0.54
CA ILE A 176 -5.08 7.46 -0.85
C ILE A 176 -5.38 6.41 0.22
N ALA A 177 -6.38 6.69 1.06
CA ALA A 177 -6.79 5.81 2.14
C ALA A 177 -8.18 5.24 1.87
N GLY A 178 -8.28 3.91 1.75
CA GLY A 178 -9.53 3.17 1.69
C GLY A 178 -10.09 2.80 3.06
N HIS A 179 -9.31 3.06 4.13
CA HIS A 179 -9.77 2.96 5.51
C HIS A 179 -9.43 4.20 6.34
N VAL A 180 -10.14 4.37 7.46
CA VAL A 180 -9.75 5.26 8.55
C VAL A 180 -10.17 4.64 9.88
N VAL A 181 -9.37 4.86 10.92
CA VAL A 181 -9.64 4.41 12.29
C VAL A 181 -10.12 5.61 13.10
N GLU A 182 -11.37 5.55 13.55
CA GLU A 182 -11.99 6.53 14.45
C GLU A 182 -12.47 5.78 15.71
N ASN A 183 -13.78 5.80 16.00
CA ASN A 183 -14.38 4.92 17.01
C ASN A 183 -14.46 3.46 16.53
N LYS A 184 -14.58 3.29 15.21
CA LYS A 184 -14.59 2.00 14.50
C LYS A 184 -13.62 2.07 13.32
N LEU A 185 -13.32 0.91 12.75
CA LEU A 185 -12.61 0.82 11.48
C LEU A 185 -13.61 1.06 10.35
N PHE A 186 -13.55 2.22 9.70
CA PHE A 186 -14.37 2.54 8.53
C PHE A 186 -13.59 2.23 7.27
N ILE A 187 -14.08 1.28 6.46
CA ILE A 187 -13.48 0.87 5.19
C ILE A 187 -14.48 1.15 4.08
N LYS A 188 -14.05 1.89 3.05
CA LYS A 188 -14.89 2.16 1.89
C LYS A 188 -14.06 2.44 0.65
N LYS A 189 -14.56 1.92 -0.48
CA LYS A 189 -13.88 2.02 -1.77
C LYS A 189 -13.61 3.45 -2.19
N VAL A 190 -12.40 3.70 -2.69
CA VAL A 190 -12.03 4.98 -3.32
C VAL A 190 -12.00 4.78 -4.83
N LYS A 191 -12.67 5.68 -5.56
CA LYS A 191 -12.71 5.66 -7.02
C LYS A 191 -12.20 6.99 -7.57
N ILE A 192 -11.21 6.92 -8.46
CA ILE A 192 -10.70 8.05 -9.23
C ILE A 192 -10.93 7.74 -10.71
N GLY A 193 -11.59 8.65 -11.41
CA GLY A 193 -11.96 8.54 -12.82
C GLY A 193 -10.77 8.63 -13.77
N ASN A 194 -11.13 8.82 -15.04
CA ASN A 194 -10.19 8.98 -16.14
C ASN A 194 -9.78 10.44 -16.32
N ASN A 195 -8.58 10.68 -16.86
CA ASN A 195 -8.07 12.01 -17.16
C ASN A 195 -8.10 12.96 -15.94
N CYS A 196 -7.85 12.43 -14.73
CA CYS A 196 -7.81 13.23 -13.52
C CYS A 196 -6.38 13.69 -13.21
N ILE A 197 -6.25 14.83 -12.53
CA ILE A 197 -4.97 15.28 -11.97
C ILE A 197 -5.15 15.38 -10.46
N ILE A 198 -4.44 14.54 -9.71
CA ILE A 198 -4.43 14.59 -8.25
C ILE A 198 -3.15 15.29 -7.81
N GLY A 199 -3.28 16.54 -7.38
CA GLY A 199 -2.16 17.39 -6.99
C GLY A 199 -1.37 16.83 -5.82
N ALA A 200 -0.07 17.12 -5.81
CA ALA A 200 0.89 16.57 -4.85
C ALA A 200 0.46 16.80 -3.38
N ASP A 201 0.77 15.81 -2.53
CA ASP A 201 0.49 15.80 -1.08
C ASP A 201 -1.00 15.97 -0.71
N SER A 202 -1.91 15.74 -1.67
CA SER A 202 -3.34 15.64 -1.38
C SER A 202 -3.66 14.35 -0.62
N LEU A 203 -4.70 14.41 0.21
CA LEU A 203 -5.20 13.30 1.01
C LEU A 203 -6.63 12.96 0.57
N ILE A 204 -6.83 11.72 0.15
CA ILE A 204 -8.11 11.19 -0.31
C ILE A 204 -8.64 10.20 0.72
N PHE A 205 -9.78 10.50 1.32
CA PHE A 205 -10.40 9.67 2.35
C PHE A 205 -11.34 8.58 1.81
N PRO A 206 -11.67 7.57 2.64
CA PRO A 206 -12.46 6.43 2.23
C PRO A 206 -13.84 6.84 1.68
N GLY A 207 -14.27 6.15 0.62
CA GLY A 207 -15.54 6.45 -0.03
C GLY A 207 -15.53 7.65 -0.98
N ALA A 208 -14.40 8.34 -1.14
CA ALA A 208 -14.30 9.42 -2.12
C ALA A 208 -14.53 8.90 -3.55
N ILE A 209 -15.36 9.63 -4.29
CA ILE A 209 -15.65 9.39 -5.71
C ILE A 209 -15.20 10.62 -6.46
N ILE A 210 -14.12 10.49 -7.22
CA ILE A 210 -13.60 11.52 -8.11
C ILE A 210 -13.97 11.11 -9.51
N GLU A 211 -14.90 11.83 -10.15
CA GLU A 211 -15.33 11.54 -11.51
C GLU A 211 -14.25 11.90 -12.55
N ASP A 212 -14.53 11.60 -13.82
CA ASP A 212 -13.61 11.89 -14.91
C ASP A 212 -13.30 13.39 -15.02
N ASP A 213 -12.17 13.73 -15.63
CA ASP A 213 -11.81 15.12 -15.95
C ASP A 213 -11.76 16.04 -14.72
N VAL A 214 -11.43 15.52 -13.54
CA VAL A 214 -11.31 16.32 -12.30
C VAL A 214 -9.85 16.70 -12.03
N VAL A 215 -9.65 17.94 -11.56
CA VAL A 215 -8.38 18.38 -10.98
C VAL A 215 -8.55 18.59 -9.47
N VAL A 216 -7.71 17.93 -8.68
CA VAL A 216 -7.57 18.18 -7.24
C VAL A 216 -6.28 18.98 -7.03
N GLY A 217 -6.38 20.18 -6.49
CA GLY A 217 -5.23 21.03 -6.19
C GLY A 217 -4.30 20.38 -5.17
N ALA A 218 -3.01 20.73 -5.20
CA ALA A 218 -2.03 20.21 -4.24
C ALA A 218 -2.44 20.48 -2.78
N LYS A 219 -2.05 19.57 -1.88
CA LYS A 219 -2.35 19.63 -0.43
C LYS A 219 -3.85 19.71 -0.09
N SER A 220 -4.72 19.22 -0.97
CA SER A 220 -6.16 19.23 -0.71
C SER A 220 -6.60 18.00 0.08
N LEU A 221 -7.65 18.16 0.90
CA LEU A 221 -8.27 17.07 1.64
C LEU A 221 -9.64 16.74 1.04
N VAL A 222 -9.74 15.60 0.36
CA VAL A 222 -11.03 15.06 -0.08
C VAL A 222 -11.62 14.21 1.05
N LEU A 223 -12.79 14.60 1.53
CA LEU A 223 -13.43 14.02 2.71
C LEU A 223 -14.05 12.64 2.45
N LYS A 224 -14.43 11.94 3.54
CA LYS A 224 -15.16 10.68 3.48
C LYS A 224 -16.42 10.84 2.64
N ASN A 225 -16.68 9.90 1.73
CA ASN A 225 -17.87 9.88 0.86
C ASN A 225 -18.04 11.14 -0.04
N GLN A 226 -17.00 11.97 -0.19
CA GLN A 226 -17.12 13.17 -1.00
C GLN A 226 -17.13 12.82 -2.50
N LEU A 227 -18.14 13.32 -3.21
CA LEU A 227 -18.21 13.30 -4.66
C LEU A 227 -17.55 14.55 -5.23
N LEU A 228 -16.58 14.38 -6.12
CA LEU A 228 -16.02 15.42 -6.96
C LEU A 228 -16.56 15.23 -8.38
N GLU A 229 -17.42 16.14 -8.80
CA GLU A 229 -18.15 16.05 -10.07
C GLU A 229 -17.24 16.31 -11.26
N LYS A 230 -17.58 15.67 -12.37
CA LYS A 230 -16.83 15.68 -13.62
C LYS A 230 -16.50 17.10 -14.13
N GLY A 231 -15.30 17.27 -14.67
CA GLY A 231 -14.89 18.50 -15.37
C GLY A 231 -14.63 19.70 -14.46
N LYS A 232 -14.43 19.49 -13.16
CA LYS A 232 -14.26 20.55 -12.18
C LYS A 232 -12.89 20.53 -11.51
N ILE A 233 -12.54 21.68 -10.93
CA ILE A 233 -11.33 21.87 -10.14
C ILE A 233 -11.72 22.03 -8.67
N TYR A 234 -11.12 21.23 -7.82
CA TYR A 234 -11.31 21.23 -6.38
C TYR A 234 -10.01 21.60 -5.65
N GLY A 235 -10.10 22.34 -4.56
CA GLY A 235 -8.95 22.71 -3.74
C GLY A 235 -9.28 23.03 -2.30
N GLY A 236 -8.30 22.86 -1.41
CA GLY A 236 -8.38 23.27 0.00
C GLY A 236 -8.53 22.14 1.00
N ILE A 237 -8.62 22.50 2.29
CA ILE A 237 -8.81 21.59 3.42
C ILE A 237 -10.03 22.07 4.22
N PRO A 238 -11.24 21.51 3.98
CA PRO A 238 -11.56 20.47 3.00
C PRO A 238 -11.60 20.99 1.55
N ALA A 239 -11.48 20.07 0.59
CA ALA A 239 -11.54 20.37 -0.83
C ALA A 239 -12.93 20.89 -1.21
N LYS A 240 -12.99 22.07 -1.84
CA LYS A 240 -14.20 22.68 -2.38
C LYS A 240 -13.99 23.01 -3.85
N GLU A 241 -15.09 23.09 -4.61
CA GLU A 241 -15.03 23.56 -5.99
C GLU A 241 -14.46 24.97 -6.03
N ILE A 242 -13.47 25.19 -6.90
CA ILE A 242 -12.81 26.48 -7.12
C ILE A 242 -12.81 26.90 -8.60
N GLY A 243 -13.26 26.02 -9.50
CA GLY A 243 -13.30 26.29 -10.93
C GLY A 243 -13.74 25.11 -11.77
N ARG A 244 -13.66 25.29 -13.10
CA ARG A 244 -13.92 24.26 -14.12
C ARG A 244 -12.62 23.94 -14.86
N LYS A 245 -12.46 22.68 -15.27
CA LYS A 245 -11.28 22.20 -16.01
C LYS A 245 -11.36 22.60 -17.48
#